data_AF-A0A9P3GPG9-F1
#
_entry.id   AF-A0A9P3GPG9-F1
#
_cell.length_a   1.000
_cell.length_b   1.000
_cell.length_c   1.000
_cell.angle_alpha   90.00
_cell.angle_beta   90.00
_cell.angle_gamma   90.00
#
_symmetry.space_group_name_H-M   'P 1'
#
loop_
_entity.id
_entity.type
_entity.pdbx_description
1 polymer ?
#
loop_
_entity_poly.entity_id
_entity_poly.type
_entity_poly.pdbx_seq_one_letter_code
_entity_poly.pdbx_strand_id
1 'polypeptide(L)'
;MLHGWAESTLTTYGSALGMYHRACDELGLSEVDRAPVAPEVFAHVLAHLAGSVSQSALVNMQAAVRAWHLLNQLPWTVDRVLCSKILDAARAMAPAARAQRLPYTLAKLERALATLSTVDPLDVAVRACACVLFWAIARAGELTVPALTRVDFARLVRPVHVRPDVDREGNTVTVIHVPYTKSSRERGEDLSFSAQHGPSDPVAAVDLQRKVNAPRDSEHLFAYRDASGRRRPLTRGVFLARMRRACQAGGFDALAGHAFRIGGTLEYLLRGLSLESVRTLGRWSSERAFALYLRNHSQIMAPYLQAVPRLRGFVSHALPPVR
;
A
#
# COMPACT_ATOMS: atom_id res chain seq x y z
N MET A 1 7.99 22.33 -14.71
CA MET A 1 6.80 22.17 -13.83
C MET A 1 6.37 20.71 -13.64
N LEU A 2 6.37 19.84 -14.67
CA LEU A 2 5.89 18.45 -14.55
C LEU A 2 6.65 17.59 -13.51
N HIS A 3 7.95 17.84 -13.29
CA HIS A 3 8.74 17.18 -12.25
C HIS A 3 8.27 17.46 -10.81
N GLY A 4 7.38 18.45 -10.61
CA GLY A 4 6.76 18.72 -9.31
C GLY A 4 5.74 17.66 -8.86
N TRP A 5 5.30 16.78 -9.77
CA TRP A 5 4.39 15.68 -9.45
C TRP A 5 5.05 14.31 -9.65
N ALA A 6 4.59 13.32 -8.87
CA ALA A 6 4.99 11.93 -9.09
C ALA A 6 4.44 11.43 -10.44
N GLU A 7 5.13 10.52 -11.11
CA GLU A 7 4.65 9.88 -12.35
C GLU A 7 3.25 9.26 -12.16
N SER A 8 3.00 8.59 -11.04
CA SER A 8 1.68 8.04 -10.71
C SER A 8 0.58 9.11 -10.58
N THR A 9 0.95 10.30 -10.10
CA THR A 9 0.02 11.44 -10.01
C THR A 9 -0.31 11.95 -11.40
N LEU A 10 0.68 12.06 -12.29
CA LEU A 10 0.46 12.44 -13.69
C LEU A 10 -0.45 11.44 -14.41
N THR A 11 -0.25 10.13 -14.20
CA THR A 11 -1.16 9.10 -14.74
C THR A 11 -2.60 9.30 -14.21
N THR A 12 -2.75 9.55 -12.90
CA THR A 12 -4.06 9.79 -12.28
C THR A 12 -4.72 11.04 -12.85
N TYR A 13 -3.95 12.12 -13.02
CA TYR A 13 -4.44 13.38 -13.58
C TYR A 13 -4.83 13.24 -15.04
N GLY A 14 -4.08 12.48 -15.84
CA GLY A 14 -4.48 12.19 -17.23
C GLY A 14 -5.84 11.49 -17.31
N SER A 15 -6.08 10.46 -16.48
CA SER A 15 -7.39 9.80 -16.41
C SER A 15 -8.50 10.74 -15.90
N ALA A 16 -8.18 11.60 -14.94
CA ALA A 16 -9.16 12.53 -14.37
C ALA A 16 -9.50 13.69 -15.31
N LEU A 17 -8.56 14.18 -16.11
CA LEU A 17 -8.81 15.13 -17.20
C LEU A 17 -9.69 14.49 -18.29
N GLY A 18 -9.43 13.22 -18.65
CA GLY A 18 -10.31 12.49 -19.57
C GLY A 18 -11.74 12.35 -19.04
N MET A 19 -11.93 12.22 -17.72
CA MET A 19 -13.26 12.26 -17.09
C MET A 19 -13.91 13.64 -17.24
N TYR A 20 -13.16 14.71 -16.96
CA TYR A 20 -13.65 16.09 -17.09
C TYR A 20 -14.07 16.40 -18.52
N HIS A 21 -13.22 16.14 -19.52
CA HIS A 21 -13.52 16.44 -20.92
C HIS A 21 -14.73 15.66 -21.43
N ARG A 22 -14.89 14.37 -21.06
CA ARG A 22 -16.11 13.61 -21.41
C ARG A 22 -17.36 14.21 -20.81
N ALA A 23 -17.32 14.64 -19.55
CA ALA A 23 -18.46 15.33 -18.94
C ALA A 23 -18.76 16.66 -19.66
N CYS A 24 -17.74 17.39 -20.09
CA CYS A 24 -17.92 18.58 -20.91
C CYS A 24 -18.56 18.27 -22.27
N ASP A 25 -18.15 17.19 -22.93
CA ASP A 25 -18.76 16.73 -24.18
C ASP A 25 -20.24 16.37 -23.99
N GLU A 26 -20.56 15.62 -22.92
CA GLU A 26 -21.93 15.23 -22.56
C GLU A 26 -22.84 16.43 -22.26
N LEU A 27 -22.27 17.49 -21.67
CA LEU A 27 -22.95 18.74 -21.36
C LEU A 27 -22.98 19.73 -22.53
N GLY A 28 -22.39 19.38 -23.68
CA GLY A 28 -22.34 20.25 -24.87
C GLY A 28 -21.45 21.49 -24.71
N LEU A 29 -20.50 21.47 -23.77
CA LEU A 29 -19.58 22.59 -23.54
C LEU A 29 -18.53 22.66 -24.64
N SER A 30 -18.34 23.82 -25.24
CA SER A 30 -17.32 24.03 -26.27
C SER A 30 -15.91 23.98 -25.68
N GLU A 31 -14.86 23.88 -26.50
CA GLU A 31 -13.47 23.85 -26.01
C GLU A 31 -13.08 25.13 -25.26
N VAL A 32 -13.60 26.29 -25.70
CA VAL A 32 -13.31 27.59 -25.07
C VAL A 32 -13.93 27.73 -23.69
N ASP A 33 -15.00 26.98 -23.39
CA ASP A 33 -15.66 26.98 -22.08
C ASP A 33 -14.95 26.07 -21.06
N ARG A 34 -14.02 25.24 -21.51
CA ARG A 34 -13.31 24.25 -20.68
C ARG A 34 -12.09 24.85 -19.97
N ALA A 35 -11.48 25.89 -20.54
CA ALA A 35 -10.38 26.62 -19.90
C ALA A 35 -10.16 28.03 -20.49
N PRO A 36 -10.03 29.06 -19.64
CA PRO A 36 -10.22 29.05 -18.19
C PRO A 36 -11.69 28.76 -17.83
N VAL A 37 -11.91 27.74 -17.00
CA VAL A 37 -13.25 27.30 -16.66
C VAL A 37 -13.92 28.32 -15.72
N ALA A 38 -15.14 28.73 -16.05
CA ALA A 38 -15.95 29.57 -15.17
C ALA A 38 -16.38 28.78 -13.91
N PRO A 39 -16.51 29.43 -12.74
CA PRO A 39 -16.90 28.76 -11.49
C PRO A 39 -18.22 27.97 -11.61
N GLU A 40 -19.22 28.54 -12.28
CA GLU A 40 -20.55 27.97 -12.46
C GLU A 40 -20.50 26.74 -13.37
N VAL A 41 -19.73 26.81 -14.46
CA VAL A 41 -19.51 25.70 -15.39
C VAL A 41 -18.83 24.53 -14.68
N PHE A 42 -17.78 24.81 -13.90
CA PHE A 42 -17.08 23.77 -13.16
C PHE A 42 -17.97 23.11 -12.09
N ALA A 43 -18.77 23.90 -11.38
CA ALA A 43 -19.76 23.40 -10.43
C ALA A 43 -20.81 22.52 -11.12
N HIS A 44 -21.29 22.92 -12.31
CA HIS A 44 -22.22 22.14 -13.10
C HIS A 44 -21.64 20.78 -13.52
N VAL A 45 -20.38 20.76 -13.99
CA VAL A 45 -19.67 19.52 -14.32
C VAL A 45 -19.51 18.61 -13.10
N LEU A 46 -19.15 19.18 -11.93
CA LEU A 46 -19.07 18.39 -10.69
C LEU A 46 -20.43 17.80 -10.29
N ALA A 47 -21.51 18.57 -10.42
CA ALA A 47 -22.86 18.13 -10.10
C ALA A 47 -23.34 17.03 -11.06
N HIS A 48 -23.07 17.16 -12.36
CA HIS A 48 -23.39 16.14 -13.37
C HIS A 48 -22.74 14.78 -13.06
N LEU A 49 -21.51 14.80 -12.55
CA LEU A 49 -20.79 13.59 -12.17
C LEU A 49 -21.13 13.09 -10.75
N ALA A 50 -21.80 13.89 -9.93
CA ALA A 50 -22.15 13.51 -8.57
C ALA A 50 -23.12 12.31 -8.57
N GLY A 51 -22.88 11.33 -7.68
CA GLY A 51 -23.66 10.09 -7.62
C GLY A 51 -23.19 9.00 -8.61
N SER A 52 -22.65 9.37 -9.77
CA SER A 52 -22.14 8.43 -10.77
C SER A 52 -20.69 8.00 -10.52
N VAL A 53 -19.90 8.86 -9.86
CA VAL A 53 -18.51 8.55 -9.50
C VAL A 53 -18.26 8.77 -8.00
N SER A 54 -17.22 8.11 -7.48
CA SER A 54 -16.84 8.30 -6.06
C SER A 54 -16.40 9.75 -5.79
N GLN A 55 -16.68 10.25 -4.58
CA GLN A 55 -16.19 11.56 -4.13
C GLN A 55 -14.67 11.71 -4.30
N SER A 56 -13.89 10.65 -4.07
CA SER A 56 -12.44 10.67 -4.28
C SER A 56 -12.03 10.87 -5.75
N ALA A 57 -12.83 10.38 -6.70
CA ALA A 57 -12.59 10.60 -8.12
C ALA A 57 -12.85 12.06 -8.51
N LEU A 58 -13.93 12.66 -7.99
CA LEU A 58 -14.23 14.08 -8.20
C LEU A 58 -13.15 15.00 -7.61
N VAL A 59 -12.64 14.69 -6.41
CA VAL A 59 -11.51 15.43 -5.82
C VAL A 59 -10.26 15.34 -6.70
N ASN A 60 -9.94 14.16 -7.23
CA ASN A 60 -8.81 13.99 -8.15
C ASN A 60 -9.03 14.74 -9.47
N MET A 61 -10.26 14.77 -9.99
CA MET A 61 -10.63 15.54 -11.18
C MET A 61 -10.43 17.03 -10.93
N GLN A 62 -10.95 17.59 -9.83
CA GLN A 62 -10.73 18.99 -9.48
C GLN A 62 -9.24 19.33 -9.36
N ALA A 63 -8.45 18.46 -8.72
CA ALA A 63 -7.01 18.66 -8.60
C ALA A 63 -6.30 18.61 -9.96
N ALA A 64 -6.73 17.72 -10.87
CA ALA A 64 -6.18 17.60 -12.21
C ALA A 64 -6.52 18.79 -13.10
N VAL A 65 -7.78 19.23 -13.11
CA VAL A 65 -8.23 20.42 -13.87
C VAL A 65 -7.52 21.67 -13.34
N ARG A 66 -7.38 21.83 -12.02
CA ARG A 66 -6.59 22.92 -11.43
C ARG A 66 -5.11 22.87 -11.85
N ALA A 67 -4.51 21.69 -11.86
CA ALA A 67 -3.12 21.53 -12.28
C ALA A 67 -2.95 21.87 -13.77
N TRP A 68 -3.91 21.48 -14.62
CA TRP A 68 -3.93 21.83 -16.04
C TRP A 68 -4.03 23.35 -16.26
N HIS A 69 -4.89 24.05 -15.50
CA HIS A 69 -4.95 25.52 -15.54
C HIS A 69 -3.62 26.16 -15.14
N LEU A 70 -3.04 25.72 -14.02
CA LEU A 70 -1.75 26.24 -13.54
C LEU A 70 -0.62 26.02 -14.56
N LEU A 71 -0.55 24.85 -15.17
CA LEU A 71 0.46 24.53 -16.18
C LEU A 71 0.36 25.41 -17.42
N ASN A 72 -0.86 25.77 -17.82
CA ASN A 72 -1.11 26.65 -18.97
C ASN A 72 -1.21 28.13 -18.59
N GLN A 73 -0.88 28.48 -17.33
CA GLN A 73 -0.92 29.86 -16.82
C GLN A 73 -2.31 30.50 -16.95
N LEU A 74 -3.37 29.68 -16.84
CA LEU A 74 -4.75 30.12 -16.92
C LEU A 74 -5.30 30.45 -15.52
N PRO A 75 -6.18 31.47 -15.39
CA PRO A 75 -6.84 31.77 -14.14
C PRO A 75 -7.59 30.56 -13.55
N TRP A 76 -7.46 30.35 -12.25
CA TRP A 76 -8.25 29.37 -11.50
C TRP A 76 -9.16 30.10 -10.51
N THR A 77 -10.39 30.38 -10.93
CA THR A 77 -11.36 31.20 -10.19
C THR A 77 -12.46 30.37 -9.50
N VAL A 78 -12.38 29.04 -9.60
CA VAL A 78 -13.39 28.12 -9.07
C VAL A 78 -13.65 28.33 -7.56
N ASP A 79 -14.92 28.47 -7.20
CA ASP A 79 -15.36 28.60 -5.81
C ASP A 79 -15.16 27.29 -5.03
N ARG A 80 -14.24 27.35 -4.06
CA ARG A 80 -13.90 26.22 -3.20
C ARG A 80 -15.04 25.80 -2.27
N VAL A 81 -15.84 26.75 -1.79
CA VAL A 81 -16.93 26.47 -0.84
C VAL A 81 -18.05 25.75 -1.56
N LEU A 82 -18.47 26.26 -2.73
CA LEU A 82 -19.47 25.60 -3.56
C LEU A 82 -19.01 24.20 -3.98
N CYS A 83 -17.77 24.06 -4.47
CA CYS A 83 -17.22 22.75 -4.84
C CYS A 83 -17.23 21.77 -3.66
N SER A 84 -16.84 22.22 -2.46
CA SER A 84 -16.88 21.37 -1.26
C SER A 84 -18.28 20.87 -0.98
N LYS A 85 -19.30 21.74 -1.04
CA LYS A 85 -20.71 21.34 -0.84
C LYS A 85 -21.17 20.31 -1.87
N ILE A 86 -20.79 20.47 -3.14
CA ILE A 86 -21.13 19.50 -4.19
C ILE A 86 -20.42 18.17 -3.94
N LEU A 87 -19.16 18.18 -3.51
CA LEU A 87 -18.42 16.97 -3.16
C LEU A 87 -19.02 16.26 -1.94
N ASP A 88 -19.52 17.01 -0.95
CA ASP A 88 -20.20 16.46 0.22
C ASP A 88 -21.55 15.84 -0.16
N ALA A 89 -22.32 16.51 -1.02
CA ALA A 89 -23.56 15.96 -1.59
C ALA A 89 -23.28 14.69 -2.40
N ALA A 90 -22.23 14.68 -3.24
CA ALA A 90 -21.81 13.50 -3.99
C ALA A 90 -21.44 12.33 -3.07
N ARG A 91 -20.86 12.61 -1.89
CA ARG A 91 -20.57 11.58 -0.88
C ARG A 91 -21.85 11.01 -0.26
N ALA A 92 -22.85 11.85 0.01
CA ALA A 92 -24.13 11.41 0.54
C ALA A 92 -24.92 10.55 -0.46
N MET A 93 -24.78 10.82 -1.76
CA MET A 93 -25.40 10.04 -2.84
C MET A 93 -24.60 8.80 -3.25
N ALA A 94 -23.34 8.69 -2.81
CA ALA A 94 -22.48 7.58 -3.20
C ALA A 94 -23.03 6.25 -2.64
N PRO A 95 -22.89 5.13 -3.40
CA PRO A 95 -23.24 3.81 -2.89
C PRO A 95 -22.45 3.50 -1.61
N ALA A 96 -22.98 2.57 -0.81
CA ALA A 96 -22.40 2.16 0.46
C ALA A 96 -20.88 2.05 0.39
N ALA A 97 -20.20 2.64 1.37
CA ALA A 97 -18.74 2.68 1.40
C ALA A 97 -18.18 1.28 1.18
N ARG A 98 -17.17 1.17 0.31
CA ARG A 98 -16.54 -0.11 0.01
C ARG A 98 -16.13 -0.79 1.31
N ALA A 99 -16.50 -2.07 1.45
CA ALA A 99 -16.17 -2.86 2.63
C ALA A 99 -14.68 -2.72 2.99
N GLN A 100 -14.39 -2.61 4.29
CA GLN A 100 -13.02 -2.54 4.76
C GLN A 100 -12.24 -3.77 4.30
N ARG A 101 -11.03 -3.54 3.78
CA ARG A 101 -10.17 -4.63 3.32
C ARG A 101 -9.82 -5.54 4.50
N LEU A 102 -10.02 -6.84 4.32
CA LEU A 102 -9.67 -7.87 5.30
C LEU A 102 -8.14 -8.02 5.42
N PRO A 103 -7.62 -8.32 6.63
CA PRO A 103 -6.21 -8.64 6.84
C PRO A 103 -5.89 -10.07 6.41
N TYR A 104 -4.64 -10.32 6.01
CA TYR A 104 -4.05 -11.64 6.24
C TYR A 104 -3.89 -11.77 7.76
N THR A 105 -4.57 -12.73 8.40
CA THR A 105 -4.21 -13.14 9.76
C THR A 105 -2.99 -14.05 9.68
N LEU A 106 -2.26 -14.22 10.79
CA LEU A 106 -1.13 -15.16 10.86
C LEU A 106 -1.55 -16.56 10.37
N ALA A 107 -2.66 -17.09 10.87
CA ALA A 107 -3.18 -18.39 10.46
C ALA A 107 -3.52 -18.48 8.95
N LYS A 108 -4.10 -17.43 8.36
CA LYS A 108 -4.36 -17.40 6.91
C LYS A 108 -3.07 -17.35 6.09
N LEU A 109 -2.11 -16.54 6.54
CA LEU A 109 -0.80 -16.46 5.90
C LEU A 109 -0.15 -17.84 5.91
N GLU A 110 -0.05 -18.49 7.07
CA GLU A 110 0.58 -19.80 7.23
C GLU A 110 -0.12 -20.90 6.43
N ARG A 111 -1.46 -20.90 6.39
CA ARG A 111 -2.23 -21.80 5.50
C ARG A 111 -1.88 -21.60 4.03
N ALA A 112 -1.77 -20.36 3.55
CA ALA A 112 -1.36 -20.11 2.17
C ALA A 112 0.08 -20.56 1.93
N LEU A 113 1.00 -20.22 2.85
CA LEU A 113 2.40 -20.61 2.78
C LEU A 113 2.60 -22.13 2.79
N ALA A 114 1.75 -22.91 3.46
CA ALA A 114 1.81 -24.36 3.44
C ALA A 114 1.57 -24.96 2.04
N THR A 115 0.93 -24.23 1.12
CA THR A 115 0.67 -24.68 -0.26
C THR A 115 1.78 -24.32 -1.25
N LEU A 116 2.80 -23.58 -0.80
CA LEU A 116 3.94 -23.17 -1.62
C LEU A 116 5.07 -24.19 -1.48
N SER A 117 5.64 -24.63 -2.59
CA SER A 117 6.82 -25.50 -2.58
C SER A 117 8.03 -24.81 -1.94
N THR A 118 8.86 -25.57 -1.24
CA THR A 118 10.13 -25.09 -0.66
C THR A 118 11.33 -25.28 -1.60
N VAL A 119 11.11 -25.90 -2.76
CA VAL A 119 12.15 -26.16 -3.78
C VAL A 119 11.87 -25.47 -5.11
N ASP A 120 10.61 -25.12 -5.40
CA ASP A 120 10.28 -24.36 -6.60
C ASP A 120 10.81 -22.91 -6.46
N PRO A 121 11.62 -22.43 -7.43
CA PRO A 121 12.20 -21.09 -7.39
C PRO A 121 11.20 -19.95 -7.19
N LEU A 122 10.04 -20.01 -7.86
CA LEU A 122 9.03 -18.95 -7.77
C LEU A 122 8.35 -18.98 -6.40
N ASP A 123 7.95 -20.16 -5.93
CA ASP A 123 7.27 -20.32 -4.65
C ASP A 123 8.15 -19.89 -3.47
N VAL A 124 9.45 -20.17 -3.53
CA VAL A 124 10.40 -19.70 -2.51
C VAL A 124 10.50 -18.17 -2.50
N ALA A 125 10.58 -17.53 -3.67
CA ALA A 125 10.61 -16.07 -3.76
C ALA A 125 9.29 -15.43 -3.28
N VAL A 126 8.16 -16.04 -3.61
CA VAL A 126 6.82 -15.60 -3.17
C VAL A 126 6.67 -15.75 -1.65
N ARG A 127 7.11 -16.88 -1.08
CA ARG A 127 7.14 -17.12 0.37
C ARG A 127 7.95 -16.05 1.09
N ALA A 128 9.20 -15.85 0.69
CA ALA A 128 10.08 -14.86 1.32
C ALA A 128 9.48 -13.45 1.23
N CYS A 129 8.98 -13.05 0.06
CA CYS A 129 8.31 -11.75 -0.11
C CYS A 129 7.07 -11.63 0.79
N ALA A 130 6.22 -12.66 0.86
CA ALA A 130 5.01 -12.65 1.70
C ALA A 130 5.32 -12.51 3.19
N CYS A 131 6.31 -13.26 3.70
CA CYS A 131 6.72 -13.18 5.11
C CYS A 131 7.26 -11.79 5.45
N VAL A 132 8.15 -11.24 4.60
CA VAL A 132 8.70 -9.89 4.81
C VAL A 132 7.61 -8.82 4.71
N LEU A 133 6.68 -8.92 3.75
CA LEU A 133 5.55 -7.99 3.64
C LEU A 133 4.70 -7.94 4.91
N PHE A 134 4.49 -9.09 5.53
CA PHE A 134 3.71 -9.19 6.76
C PHE A 134 4.50 -8.63 7.96
N TRP A 135 5.68 -9.19 8.25
CA TRP A 135 6.42 -8.89 9.48
C TRP A 135 7.14 -7.55 9.48
N ALA A 136 7.49 -7.02 8.31
CA ALA A 136 8.06 -5.68 8.18
C ALA A 136 7.00 -4.60 7.92
N ILE A 137 5.70 -4.98 7.89
CA ILE A 137 4.59 -4.06 7.57
C ILE A 137 4.86 -3.34 6.22
N ALA A 138 5.50 -4.02 5.27
CA ALA A 138 5.95 -3.41 4.02
C ALA A 138 4.80 -3.29 3.00
N ARG A 139 4.94 -2.37 2.04
CA ARG A 139 4.02 -2.30 0.90
C ARG A 139 4.48 -3.28 -0.18
N ALA A 140 3.53 -3.97 -0.81
CA ALA A 140 3.85 -4.90 -1.91
C ALA A 140 4.72 -4.27 -3.01
N GLY A 141 4.48 -3.00 -3.35
CA GLY A 141 5.26 -2.29 -4.37
C GLY A 141 6.68 -1.87 -3.95
N GLU A 142 7.03 -1.99 -2.66
CA GLU A 142 8.40 -1.76 -2.17
C GLU A 142 9.27 -3.01 -2.35
N LEU A 143 8.65 -4.20 -2.38
CA LEU A 143 9.34 -5.51 -2.45
C LEU A 143 9.06 -6.26 -3.75
N THR A 144 8.43 -5.62 -4.73
CA THR A 144 8.16 -6.19 -6.05
C THR A 144 8.33 -5.13 -7.12
N VAL A 145 8.64 -5.54 -8.34
CA VAL A 145 8.71 -4.63 -9.49
C VAL A 145 7.35 -4.53 -10.21
N PRO A 146 6.99 -3.38 -10.81
CA PRO A 146 5.70 -3.23 -11.48
C PRO A 146 5.58 -4.11 -12.74
N ALA A 147 6.63 -4.15 -13.56
CA ALA A 147 6.72 -4.97 -14.76
C ALA A 147 8.18 -5.23 -15.12
N LEU A 148 8.46 -6.30 -15.85
CA LEU A 148 9.82 -6.64 -16.30
C LEU A 148 10.40 -5.61 -17.29
N THR A 149 9.54 -4.91 -18.03
CA THR A 149 9.94 -3.85 -18.97
C THR A 149 10.11 -2.48 -18.32
N ARG A 150 9.78 -2.35 -17.03
CA ARG A 150 9.83 -1.08 -16.26
C ARG A 150 10.62 -1.26 -14.97
N VAL A 151 11.78 -1.91 -15.08
CA VAL A 151 12.69 -2.14 -13.96
C VAL A 151 13.60 -0.92 -13.83
N ASP A 152 13.42 -0.16 -12.75
CA ASP A 152 14.36 0.88 -12.35
C ASP A 152 15.35 0.26 -11.35
N PHE A 153 16.58 0.01 -11.81
CA PHE A 153 17.63 -0.63 -11.01
C PHE A 153 18.00 0.17 -9.76
N ALA A 154 17.85 1.51 -9.78
CA ALA A 154 18.14 2.35 -8.63
C ALA A 154 17.11 2.17 -7.50
N ARG A 155 15.92 1.67 -7.83
CA ARG A 155 14.82 1.44 -6.87
C ARG A 155 14.73 -0.01 -6.38
N LEU A 156 15.59 -0.90 -6.86
CA LEU A 156 15.54 -2.31 -6.47
C LEU A 156 15.98 -2.50 -5.03
N VAL A 157 15.19 -3.27 -4.29
CA VAL A 157 15.67 -3.92 -3.07
C VAL A 157 16.56 -5.07 -3.48
N ARG A 158 17.82 -5.05 -3.05
CA ARG A 158 18.87 -5.98 -3.46
C ARG A 158 19.41 -6.77 -2.26
N PRO A 159 20.06 -7.94 -2.46
CA PRO A 159 20.69 -8.69 -1.37
C PRO A 159 21.64 -7.88 -0.50
N VAL A 160 22.39 -6.94 -1.10
CA VAL A 160 23.32 -6.04 -0.40
C VAL A 160 22.62 -5.02 0.51
N HIS A 161 21.31 -4.80 0.34
CA HIS A 161 20.54 -3.90 1.22
C HIS A 161 20.04 -4.61 2.49
N VAL A 162 20.27 -5.91 2.62
CA VAL A 162 19.88 -6.68 3.81
C VAL A 162 21.06 -6.73 4.76
N ARG A 163 20.85 -6.25 5.99
CA ARG A 163 21.86 -6.24 7.06
C ARG A 163 21.25 -6.73 8.37
N PRO A 164 22.02 -7.43 9.22
CA PRO A 164 21.64 -7.59 10.62
C PRO A 164 21.85 -6.28 11.37
N ASP A 165 21.14 -6.15 12.48
CA ASP A 165 21.30 -5.15 13.52
C ASP A 165 21.10 -5.86 14.86
N VAL A 166 21.70 -5.36 15.94
CA VAL A 166 21.64 -6.02 17.25
C VAL A 166 21.48 -4.95 18.33
N ASP A 167 20.53 -5.17 19.23
CA ASP A 167 20.36 -4.27 20.38
C ASP A 167 21.40 -4.52 21.48
N ARG A 168 21.28 -3.78 22.58
CA ARG A 168 22.21 -3.91 23.73
C ARG A 168 22.06 -5.23 24.48
N GLU A 169 20.96 -5.95 24.30
CA GLU A 169 20.64 -7.22 24.96
C GLU A 169 20.98 -8.43 24.07
N GLY A 170 21.51 -8.21 22.87
CA GLY A 170 21.85 -9.27 21.91
C GLY A 170 20.67 -9.71 21.05
N ASN A 171 19.54 -9.00 21.08
CA ASN A 171 18.41 -9.32 20.22
C ASN A 171 18.69 -8.89 18.78
N THR A 172 18.64 -9.85 17.85
CA THR A 172 18.90 -9.60 16.43
C THR A 172 17.66 -9.09 15.69
N VAL A 173 17.85 -8.07 14.88
CA VAL A 173 16.88 -7.53 13.93
C VAL A 173 17.48 -7.62 12.52
N THR A 174 16.69 -8.06 11.57
CA THR A 174 17.04 -7.98 10.14
C THR A 174 16.48 -6.68 9.58
N VAL A 175 17.35 -5.91 8.93
CA VAL A 175 16.99 -4.66 8.26
C VAL A 175 17.13 -4.83 6.75
N ILE A 176 16.13 -4.38 6.01
CA ILE A 176 16.18 -4.25 4.55
C ILE A 176 16.04 -2.78 4.19
N HIS A 177 17.11 -2.18 3.66
CA HIS A 177 17.04 -0.82 3.15
C HIS A 177 16.27 -0.78 1.81
N VAL A 178 15.17 -0.03 1.77
CA VAL A 178 14.38 0.20 0.55
C VAL A 178 14.80 1.54 -0.05
N PRO A 179 15.47 1.57 -1.21
CA PRO A 179 16.04 2.81 -1.76
C PRO A 179 15.01 3.88 -2.13
N TYR A 180 13.76 3.47 -2.35
CA TYR A 180 12.70 4.35 -2.82
C TYR A 180 11.38 4.05 -2.13
N THR A 181 10.77 5.06 -1.54
CA THR A 181 9.37 5.01 -1.08
C THR A 181 8.59 6.23 -1.58
N LYS A 182 7.26 6.18 -1.45
CA LYS A 182 6.40 7.32 -1.82
C LYS A 182 6.74 8.58 -1.02
N SER A 183 7.14 8.41 0.24
CA SER A 183 7.43 9.44 1.23
C SER A 183 8.89 9.88 1.26
N SER A 184 9.82 8.98 0.93
CA SER A 184 11.27 9.23 0.90
C SER A 184 11.83 8.75 -0.45
N ARG A 185 11.81 9.63 -1.45
CA ARG A 185 12.20 9.29 -2.82
C ARG A 185 13.71 9.27 -3.06
N GLU A 186 14.46 10.00 -2.24
CA GLU A 186 15.90 10.20 -2.40
C GLU A 186 16.74 9.37 -1.41
N ARG A 187 16.29 9.28 -0.16
CA ARG A 187 17.05 8.58 0.91
C ARG A 187 16.58 7.15 1.15
N GLY A 188 15.43 6.77 0.63
CA GLY A 188 14.80 5.50 0.98
C GLY A 188 14.35 5.44 2.44
N GLU A 189 13.96 4.25 2.88
CA GLU A 189 13.58 3.95 4.27
C GLU A 189 13.91 2.49 4.61
N ASP A 190 14.24 2.22 5.87
CA ASP A 190 14.54 0.87 6.35
C ASP A 190 13.25 0.09 6.67
N LEU A 191 13.25 -1.20 6.37
CA LEU A 191 12.27 -2.18 6.84
C LEU A 191 12.93 -3.04 7.91
N SER A 192 12.25 -3.29 9.02
CA SER A 192 12.82 -4.06 10.13
C SER A 192 11.89 -5.18 10.53
N PHE A 193 12.46 -6.36 10.79
CA PHE A 193 11.75 -7.53 11.31
C PHE A 193 12.74 -8.47 12.00
N SER A 194 12.24 -9.36 12.85
CA SER A 194 13.05 -10.35 13.56
C SER A 194 12.53 -11.74 13.29
N ALA A 195 13.32 -12.77 13.62
CA ALA A 195 12.92 -14.16 13.50
C ALA A 195 11.60 -14.42 14.26
N GLN A 196 10.79 -15.34 13.74
CA GLN A 196 9.47 -15.67 14.29
C GLN A 196 9.34 -17.18 14.44
N HIS A 197 8.35 -17.62 15.20
CA HIS A 197 8.03 -19.04 15.23
C HIS A 197 7.14 -19.42 14.04
N GLY A 198 7.36 -20.61 13.49
CA GLY A 198 6.49 -21.21 12.48
C GLY A 198 6.86 -20.89 11.03
N PRO A 199 6.02 -21.33 10.07
CA PRO A 199 6.33 -21.29 8.64
C PRO A 199 6.30 -19.87 8.04
N SER A 200 5.85 -18.88 8.80
CA SER A 200 5.82 -17.48 8.42
C SER A 200 7.07 -16.69 8.84
N ASP A 201 8.10 -17.35 9.41
CA ASP A 201 9.36 -16.70 9.80
C ASP A 201 10.00 -15.97 8.59
N PRO A 202 10.14 -14.63 8.66
CA PRO A 202 10.71 -13.85 7.57
C PRO A 202 12.22 -14.04 7.41
N VAL A 203 12.96 -14.34 8.49
CA VAL A 203 14.40 -14.60 8.43
C VAL A 203 14.65 -15.94 7.75
N ALA A 204 14.02 -17.00 8.24
CA ALA A 204 14.14 -18.33 7.64
C ALA A 204 13.68 -18.35 6.16
N ALA A 205 12.64 -17.57 5.82
CA ALA A 205 12.18 -17.48 4.44
C ALA A 205 13.17 -16.73 3.52
N VAL A 206 13.81 -15.66 4.01
CA VAL A 206 14.87 -14.94 3.27
C VAL A 206 16.12 -15.83 3.11
N ASP A 207 16.47 -16.62 4.11
CA ASP A 207 17.58 -17.57 4.02
C ASP A 207 17.30 -18.68 3.00
N LEU A 208 16.09 -19.22 2.99
CA LEU A 208 15.66 -20.17 1.97
C LEU A 208 15.73 -19.55 0.56
N GLN A 209 15.31 -18.29 0.42
CA GLN A 209 15.44 -17.54 -0.84
C GLN A 209 16.89 -17.40 -1.29
N ARG A 210 17.82 -17.09 -0.38
CA ARG A 210 19.25 -17.04 -0.69
C ARG A 210 19.79 -18.42 -1.08
N LYS A 211 19.37 -19.48 -0.40
CA LYS A 211 19.81 -20.86 -0.66
C LYS A 211 19.33 -21.40 -2.01
N VAL A 212 18.05 -21.21 -2.35
CA VAL A 212 17.44 -21.81 -3.55
C VAL A 212 17.66 -20.94 -4.79
N ASN A 213 17.44 -19.64 -4.68
CA ASN A 213 17.52 -18.74 -5.84
C ASN A 213 18.89 -18.07 -5.99
N ALA A 214 19.65 -17.92 -4.90
CA ALA A 214 20.96 -17.28 -4.88
C ALA A 214 21.03 -16.02 -5.76
N PRO A 215 20.18 -15.00 -5.49
CA PRO A 215 20.22 -13.73 -6.24
C PRO A 215 21.57 -13.05 -6.04
N ARG A 216 22.12 -12.46 -7.10
CA ARG A 216 23.37 -11.68 -7.04
C ARG A 216 23.12 -10.37 -6.30
N ASP A 217 24.19 -9.76 -5.76
CA ASP A 217 24.08 -8.50 -5.00
C ASP A 217 23.52 -7.31 -5.81
N SER A 218 23.62 -7.36 -7.14
CA SER A 218 23.02 -6.37 -8.04
C SER A 218 21.59 -6.69 -8.47
N GLU A 219 21.11 -7.91 -8.22
CA GLU A 219 19.77 -8.37 -8.59
C GLU A 219 18.74 -8.04 -7.52
N HIS A 220 17.46 -8.14 -7.85
CA HIS A 220 16.39 -7.98 -6.88
C HIS A 220 16.44 -9.09 -5.81
N LEU A 221 16.20 -8.75 -4.55
CA LEU A 221 16.26 -9.67 -3.41
C LEU A 221 15.38 -10.91 -3.60
N PHE A 222 14.19 -10.72 -4.15
CA PHE A 222 13.26 -11.80 -4.49
C PHE A 222 13.34 -12.21 -5.96
N ALA A 223 14.50 -12.13 -6.60
CA ALA A 223 14.68 -12.67 -7.94
C ALA A 223 14.62 -14.20 -7.92
N TYR A 224 14.08 -14.79 -8.98
CA TYR A 224 13.96 -16.24 -9.15
C TYR A 224 14.28 -16.66 -10.59
N ARG A 225 14.51 -17.95 -10.79
CA ARG A 225 14.65 -18.52 -12.13
C ARG A 225 13.29 -18.92 -12.67
N ASP A 226 12.92 -18.40 -13.84
CA ASP A 226 11.71 -18.84 -14.52
C ASP A 226 11.88 -20.23 -15.15
N ALA A 227 10.80 -20.77 -15.75
CA ALA A 227 10.83 -22.08 -16.40
C ALA A 227 11.86 -22.20 -17.55
N SER A 228 12.32 -21.06 -18.10
CA SER A 228 13.39 -21.01 -19.11
C SER A 228 14.79 -20.85 -18.48
N GLY A 229 14.90 -20.93 -17.16
CA GLY A 229 16.15 -20.76 -16.41
C GLY A 229 16.64 -19.32 -16.26
N ARG A 230 15.91 -18.34 -16.81
CA ARG A 230 16.28 -16.92 -16.78
C ARG A 230 16.00 -16.33 -15.41
N ARG A 231 16.97 -15.59 -14.87
CA ARG A 231 16.81 -14.84 -13.62
C ARG A 231 15.94 -13.62 -13.85
N ARG A 232 14.89 -13.45 -13.05
CA ARG A 232 13.95 -12.35 -13.16
C ARG A 232 13.56 -11.82 -11.78
N PRO A 233 13.38 -10.49 -11.62
CA PRO A 233 12.80 -9.94 -10.40
C PRO A 233 11.35 -10.39 -10.25
N LEU A 234 10.92 -10.61 -9.01
CA LEU A 234 9.51 -10.90 -8.71
C LEU A 234 8.64 -9.68 -9.02
N THR A 235 7.79 -9.81 -10.04
CA THR A 235 6.82 -8.76 -10.38
C THR A 235 5.63 -8.82 -9.44
N ARG A 236 4.99 -7.67 -9.21
CA ARG A 236 3.76 -7.59 -8.41
C ARG A 236 2.65 -8.47 -8.96
N GLY A 237 2.50 -8.52 -10.29
CA GLY A 237 1.49 -9.34 -10.97
C GLY A 237 1.68 -10.83 -10.70
N VAL A 238 2.91 -11.33 -10.89
CA VAL A 238 3.26 -12.73 -10.62
C VAL A 238 3.08 -13.08 -9.14
N PHE A 239 3.57 -12.24 -8.24
CA PHE A 239 3.41 -12.43 -6.79
C PHE A 239 1.95 -12.57 -6.38
N LEU A 240 1.08 -11.62 -6.80
CA LEU A 240 -0.33 -11.65 -6.43
C LEU A 240 -1.08 -12.80 -7.09
N ALA A 241 -0.73 -13.17 -8.33
CA ALA A 241 -1.33 -14.31 -9.00
C ALA A 241 -0.98 -15.63 -8.29
N ARG A 242 0.28 -15.81 -7.86
CA ARG A 242 0.68 -17.01 -7.14
C ARG A 242 0.07 -17.07 -5.73
N MET A 243 0.08 -15.96 -5.00
CA MET A 243 -0.59 -15.86 -3.70
C MET A 243 -2.10 -16.14 -3.81
N ARG A 244 -2.76 -15.71 -4.88
CA ARG A 244 -4.18 -16.04 -5.11
C ARG A 244 -4.40 -17.55 -5.19
N ARG A 245 -3.59 -18.25 -6.00
CA ARG A 245 -3.65 -19.72 -6.10
C ARG A 245 -3.37 -20.39 -4.76
N ALA A 246 -2.41 -19.87 -4.00
CA ALA A 246 -2.07 -20.37 -2.66
C ALA A 246 -3.22 -20.19 -1.65
N CYS A 247 -3.91 -19.04 -1.66
CA CYS A 247 -5.08 -18.81 -0.81
C CYS A 247 -6.23 -19.76 -1.16
N GLN A 248 -6.50 -19.93 -2.46
CA GLN A 248 -7.53 -20.84 -2.96
C GLN A 248 -7.25 -22.29 -2.54
N ALA A 249 -6.02 -22.77 -2.75
CA ALA A 249 -5.59 -24.10 -2.27
C ALA A 249 -5.64 -24.19 -0.73
N GLY A 250 -5.38 -23.08 -0.03
CA GLY A 250 -5.52 -22.96 1.40
C GLY A 250 -6.96 -22.82 1.89
N GLY A 251 -7.98 -22.80 1.02
CA GLY A 251 -9.40 -22.79 1.37
C GLY A 251 -9.96 -21.42 1.76
N PHE A 252 -9.46 -20.31 1.20
CA PHE A 252 -10.03 -18.97 1.41
C PHE A 252 -9.78 -18.01 0.24
N ASP A 253 -10.57 -16.93 0.18
CA ASP A 253 -10.47 -15.94 -0.88
C ASP A 253 -9.15 -15.17 -0.85
N ALA A 254 -8.61 -14.93 -2.05
CA ALA A 254 -7.38 -14.18 -2.21
C ALA A 254 -7.54 -12.73 -1.78
N LEU A 255 -6.61 -12.27 -0.95
CA LEU A 255 -6.59 -10.88 -0.49
C LEU A 255 -5.64 -10.03 -1.34
N ALA A 256 -5.93 -8.74 -1.44
CA ALA A 256 -5.07 -7.78 -2.12
C ALA A 256 -3.70 -7.66 -1.41
N GLY A 257 -2.64 -7.27 -2.13
CA GLY A 257 -1.31 -7.11 -1.53
C GLY A 257 -1.23 -6.11 -0.35
N HIS A 258 -2.19 -5.22 -0.23
CA HIS A 258 -2.30 -4.31 0.92
C HIS A 258 -2.73 -5.03 2.22
N ALA A 259 -3.36 -6.20 2.11
CA ALA A 259 -3.81 -6.99 3.25
C ALA A 259 -2.67 -7.55 4.10
N PHE A 260 -1.46 -7.72 3.53
CA PHE A 260 -0.27 -8.11 4.31
C PHE A 260 0.07 -7.05 5.34
N ARG A 261 0.10 -5.78 4.89
CA ARG A 261 0.40 -4.64 5.75
C ARG A 261 -0.67 -4.41 6.82
N ILE A 262 -1.96 -4.59 6.48
CA ILE A 262 -3.05 -4.60 7.48
C ILE A 262 -2.85 -5.75 8.47
N GLY A 263 -2.51 -6.95 7.97
CA GLY A 263 -2.27 -8.15 8.75
C GLY A 263 -1.16 -8.00 9.79
N GLY A 264 0.02 -7.58 9.35
CA GLY A 264 1.16 -7.33 10.25
C GLY A 264 0.86 -6.25 11.28
N THR A 265 0.16 -5.19 10.89
CA THR A 265 -0.32 -4.15 11.83
C THR A 265 -1.18 -4.76 12.93
N LEU A 266 -2.19 -5.56 12.54
CA LEU A 266 -3.08 -6.21 13.48
C LEU A 266 -2.31 -7.19 14.39
N GLU A 267 -1.41 -8.00 13.83
CA GLU A 267 -0.63 -8.99 14.59
C GLU A 267 0.22 -8.33 15.67
N TYR A 268 0.98 -7.27 15.36
CA TYR A 268 1.78 -6.59 16.37
C TYR A 268 0.94 -5.91 17.46
N LEU A 269 -0.23 -5.36 17.10
CA LEU A 269 -1.15 -4.80 18.09
C LEU A 269 -1.74 -5.89 19.00
N LEU A 270 -2.07 -7.07 18.45
CA LEU A 270 -2.51 -8.22 19.25
C LEU A 270 -1.40 -8.77 20.15
N ARG A 271 -0.13 -8.59 19.78
CA ARG A 271 1.04 -8.88 20.61
C ARG A 271 1.33 -7.80 21.66
N GLY A 272 0.54 -6.72 21.70
CA GLY A 272 0.62 -5.68 22.72
C GLY A 272 1.57 -4.53 22.39
N LEU A 273 2.07 -4.41 21.15
CA LEU A 273 2.81 -3.20 20.78
C LEU A 273 1.88 -1.99 20.78
N SER A 274 2.42 -0.83 21.16
CA SER A 274 1.67 0.41 21.12
C SER A 274 1.34 0.84 19.69
N LEU A 275 0.24 1.60 19.54
CA LEU A 275 -0.13 2.21 18.27
C LEU A 275 1.01 3.05 17.70
N GLU A 276 1.76 3.76 18.55
CA GLU A 276 2.92 4.54 18.13
C GLU A 276 4.07 3.65 17.64
N SER A 277 4.39 2.58 18.37
CA SER A 277 5.44 1.62 17.99
C SER A 277 5.11 0.97 16.65
N VAL A 278 3.86 0.53 16.45
CA VAL A 278 3.41 -0.06 15.18
C VAL A 278 3.37 0.98 14.06
N ARG A 279 2.98 2.23 14.34
CA ARG A 279 3.00 3.34 13.39
C ARG A 279 4.43 3.63 12.90
N THR A 280 5.38 3.63 13.83
CA THR A 280 6.81 3.79 13.53
C THR A 280 7.34 2.63 12.72
N LEU A 281 7.05 1.38 13.14
CA LEU A 281 7.47 0.17 12.44
C LEU A 281 6.98 0.12 11.00
N GLY A 282 5.71 0.49 10.75
CA GLY A 282 5.19 0.56 9.39
C GLY A 282 5.49 1.87 8.67
N ARG A 283 6.17 2.85 9.28
CA ARG A 283 6.60 4.10 8.65
C ARG A 283 5.45 4.97 8.16
N TRP A 284 4.44 5.18 8.98
CA TRP A 284 3.38 6.15 8.68
C TRP A 284 3.74 7.52 9.24
N SER A 285 3.82 8.51 8.35
CA SER A 285 4.07 9.90 8.72
C SER A 285 2.88 10.60 9.39
N SER A 286 1.67 10.05 9.28
CA SER A 286 0.48 10.62 9.91
C SER A 286 -0.41 9.55 10.53
N GLU A 287 -1.03 9.91 11.65
CA GLU A 287 -2.03 9.10 12.35
C GLU A 287 -3.23 8.77 11.44
N ARG A 288 -3.70 9.75 10.65
CA ARG A 288 -4.78 9.53 9.68
C ARG A 288 -4.45 8.44 8.66
N ALA A 289 -3.22 8.38 8.16
CA ALA A 289 -2.82 7.34 7.22
C ALA A 289 -2.69 5.97 7.89
N PHE A 290 -2.28 5.95 9.16
CA PHE A 290 -2.19 4.74 9.98
C PHE A 290 -3.56 4.17 10.33
N ALA A 291 -4.52 5.00 10.74
CA ALA A 291 -5.88 4.58 11.10
C ALA A 291 -6.59 3.79 9.99
N LEU A 292 -6.25 4.02 8.72
CA LEU A 292 -6.78 3.25 7.58
C LEU A 292 -6.44 1.75 7.62
N TYR A 293 -5.40 1.36 8.37
CA TYR A 293 -4.90 0.00 8.51
C TYR A 293 -5.39 -0.68 9.80
N LEU A 294 -6.00 0.05 10.74
CA LEU A 294 -6.56 -0.54 11.94
C LEU A 294 -7.79 -1.38 11.60
N ARG A 295 -7.83 -2.62 12.13
CA ARG A 295 -8.94 -3.57 11.97
C ARG A 295 -9.17 -4.26 13.30
N ASN A 296 -10.36 -4.86 13.46
CA ASN A 296 -10.71 -5.69 14.62
C ASN A 296 -10.44 -4.98 15.97
N HIS A 297 -10.91 -3.73 16.12
CA HIS A 297 -10.66 -2.93 17.33
C HIS A 297 -11.12 -3.64 18.61
N SER A 298 -12.22 -4.40 18.56
CA SER A 298 -12.69 -5.19 19.69
C SER A 298 -11.67 -6.23 20.17
N GLN A 299 -10.93 -6.87 19.26
CA GLN A 299 -9.90 -7.84 19.61
C GLN A 299 -8.66 -7.16 20.20
N ILE A 300 -8.24 -6.04 19.60
CA ILE A 300 -7.12 -5.23 20.12
C ILE A 300 -7.44 -4.74 21.55
N MET A 301 -8.69 -4.33 21.78
CA MET A 301 -9.13 -3.80 23.07
C MET A 301 -9.52 -4.88 24.08
N ALA A 302 -9.72 -6.14 23.66
CA ALA A 302 -10.23 -7.21 24.50
C ALA A 302 -9.48 -7.37 25.84
N PRO A 303 -8.13 -7.30 25.91
CA PRO A 303 -7.43 -7.40 27.19
C PRO A 303 -7.78 -6.30 28.21
N TYR A 304 -8.19 -5.12 27.72
CA TYR A 304 -8.52 -3.94 28.52
C TYR A 304 -9.99 -3.87 28.92
N LEU A 305 -10.87 -4.57 28.18
CA LEU A 305 -12.31 -4.61 28.42
C LEU A 305 -12.71 -5.69 29.44
N GLN A 306 -11.76 -6.43 30.00
CA GLN A 306 -12.02 -7.48 31.00
C GLN A 306 -12.35 -6.87 32.37
N ALA A 307 -13.15 -7.58 33.18
CA ALA A 307 -13.47 -7.16 34.55
C ALA A 307 -12.23 -6.93 35.42
N VAL A 308 -11.15 -7.67 35.16
CA VAL A 308 -9.82 -7.46 35.74
C VAL A 308 -8.80 -7.36 34.59
N PRO A 309 -8.47 -6.15 34.10
CA PRO A 309 -7.56 -5.98 32.98
C PRO A 309 -6.17 -6.54 33.29
N ARG A 310 -5.66 -7.41 32.42
CA ARG A 310 -4.26 -7.86 32.48
C ARG A 310 -3.38 -6.84 31.77
N LEU A 311 -3.04 -5.76 32.46
CA LEU A 311 -2.07 -4.79 31.97
C LEU A 311 -0.67 -5.41 32.04
N ARG A 312 -0.23 -6.07 30.97
CA ARG A 312 1.20 -6.31 30.77
C ARG A 312 1.83 -4.94 30.60
N GLY A 313 2.69 -4.53 31.53
CA GLY A 313 3.16 -3.16 31.71
C GLY A 313 3.37 -2.42 30.38
N PHE A 314 2.47 -1.49 30.05
CA PHE A 314 2.64 -0.59 28.92
C PHE A 314 1.98 0.77 29.16
N VAL A 315 2.71 1.77 28.67
CA VAL A 315 2.38 3.19 28.56
C VAL A 315 1.13 3.39 27.69
N SER A 316 0.30 4.33 28.11
CA SER A 316 -1.03 4.68 27.56
C SER A 316 -1.15 4.62 26.04
N HIS A 317 -2.05 3.77 25.53
CA HIS A 317 -2.53 3.86 24.14
C HIS A 317 -3.64 4.90 24.04
N ALA A 318 -3.34 6.07 23.45
CA ALA A 318 -4.40 6.94 22.95
C ALA A 318 -4.87 6.38 21.60
N LEU A 319 -6.13 5.91 21.53
CA LEU A 319 -6.76 5.57 20.27
C LEU A 319 -7.03 6.85 19.46
N PRO A 320 -6.87 6.82 18.12
CA PRO A 320 -7.34 7.90 17.27
C PRO A 320 -8.82 8.17 17.49
N PRO A 321 -9.29 9.42 17.36
CA PRO A 321 -10.71 9.74 17.43
C PRO A 321 -11.50 8.94 16.39
N VAL A 322 -12.60 8.33 16.83
CA VAL A 322 -13.55 7.64 15.95
C VAL A 322 -14.19 8.69 15.03
N ARG A 323 -14.21 8.42 13.72
CA ARG A 323 -14.90 9.25 12.73
C ARG A 323 -16.35 8.86 12.58
#